data_AF-A0A641ACH2-F1
#
_entry.id   AF-A0A641ACH2-F1
#
_cell.length_a   1.000
_cell.length_b   1.000
_cell.length_c   1.000
_cell.angle_alpha   90.00
_cell.angle_beta   90.00
_cell.angle_gamma   90.00
#
_symmetry.space_group_name_H-M   'P 1'
#
loop_
_entity.id
_entity.type
_entity.pdbx_description
1 polymer ?
#
loop_
_entity_poly.entity_id
_entity_poly.type
_entity_poly.pdbx_seq_one_letter_code
_entity_poly.pdbx_strand_id
1 'polypeptide(L)'
;MLKDAKENNDSNEVAYLLKDGKVTKVYGDQDSVSFAPGEKATELLFNSKPNSIVMLHNHPGQSSFSLTDLYLFIFNNSIKTLTIVTNKGQTKYLTKTKEYCKSTCIDCIKKYNKNKNIKKFNHKDIDMILKRLYNSGNIIYKVR
;
A
#
# COMPACT_ATOMS: atom_id res chain seq x y z
N MET A 1 -14.53 -6.73 2.50
CA MET A 1 -13.73 -5.69 3.18
C MET A 1 -14.60 -4.57 3.73
N LEU A 2 -15.25 -3.70 2.93
CA LEU A 2 -16.00 -2.56 3.49
C LEU A 2 -17.10 -2.98 4.49
N LYS A 3 -17.85 -4.04 4.17
CA LYS A 3 -18.82 -4.64 5.10
C LYS A 3 -18.15 -5.12 6.41
N ASP A 4 -16.99 -5.77 6.30
CA ASP A 4 -16.22 -6.28 7.43
C ASP A 4 -15.65 -5.14 8.30
N ALA A 5 -15.13 -4.07 7.69
CA ALA A 5 -14.71 -2.87 8.40
C ALA A 5 -15.88 -2.24 9.16
N LYS A 6 -17.04 -2.11 8.50
CA LYS A 6 -18.25 -1.55 9.12
C LYS A 6 -18.78 -2.38 10.28
N GLU A 7 -18.82 -3.71 10.12
CA GLU A 7 -19.46 -4.61 11.08
C GLU A 7 -18.53 -5.05 12.21
N ASN A 8 -17.22 -5.15 11.94
CA ASN A 8 -16.26 -5.79 12.83
C ASN A 8 -15.08 -4.89 13.24
N ASN A 9 -15.03 -3.64 12.78
CA ASN A 9 -13.94 -2.72 13.11
C ASN A 9 -14.36 -1.24 13.10
N ASP A 10 -15.59 -0.91 13.50
CA ASP A 10 -16.06 0.49 13.64
C ASP A 10 -15.85 1.38 12.40
N SER A 11 -15.85 0.79 11.21
CA SER A 11 -15.50 1.45 9.94
C SER A 11 -14.06 1.99 9.84
N ASN A 12 -13.17 1.60 10.76
CA ASN A 12 -11.73 1.83 10.73
C ASN A 12 -11.03 1.04 9.61
N GLU A 13 -9.72 1.22 9.49
CA GLU A 13 -8.93 0.52 8.47
C GLU A 13 -8.88 -0.99 8.73
N VAL A 14 -8.99 -1.75 7.65
CA VAL A 14 -8.85 -3.19 7.63
C VAL A 14 -8.03 -3.55 6.40
N ALA A 15 -6.97 -4.33 6.58
CA ALA A 15 -6.15 -4.84 5.50
C ALA A 15 -6.33 -6.34 5.30
N TYR A 16 -6.42 -6.75 4.05
CA TYR A 16 -6.46 -8.15 3.64
C TYR A 16 -5.21 -8.49 2.83
N LEU A 17 -4.50 -9.54 3.25
CA LEU A 17 -3.42 -10.15 2.49
C LEU A 17 -3.97 -11.38 1.76
N LEU A 18 -4.01 -11.32 0.43
CA LEU A 18 -4.45 -12.41 -0.43
C LEU A 18 -3.23 -13.17 -0.94
N LYS A 19 -3.18 -14.47 -0.64
CA LYS A 19 -2.12 -15.38 -1.09
C LYS A 19 -2.68 -16.77 -1.30
N ASP A 20 -2.46 -17.36 -2.48
CA ASP A 20 -2.85 -18.73 -2.82
C ASP A 20 -4.35 -19.04 -2.51
N GLY A 21 -5.24 -18.09 -2.83
CA GLY A 21 -6.68 -18.20 -2.56
C GLY A 21 -7.10 -18.02 -1.10
N LYS A 22 -6.15 -17.77 -0.18
CA LYS A 22 -6.41 -17.52 1.24
C LYS A 22 -6.35 -16.03 1.56
N VAL A 23 -7.13 -15.62 2.56
CA VAL A 23 -7.18 -14.25 3.07
C VAL A 23 -6.69 -14.23 4.51
N THR A 24 -5.68 -13.41 4.80
CA THR A 24 -5.30 -13.04 6.18
C THR A 24 -5.76 -11.61 6.42
N LYS A 25 -6.56 -11.40 7.47
CA LYS A 25 -7.10 -10.09 7.83
C LYS A 25 -6.24 -9.43 8.90
N VAL A 26 -6.15 -8.10 8.85
CA VAL A 26 -5.52 -7.25 9.85
C VAL A 26 -6.48 -6.11 10.14
N TYR A 27 -6.84 -5.94 11.42
CA TYR A 27 -7.66 -4.83 11.88
C TYR A 27 -6.76 -3.69 12.34
N GLY A 28 -7.15 -2.48 11.99
CA GLY A 28 -6.45 -1.25 12.32
C GLY A 28 -7.33 -0.27 13.07
N ASP A 29 -6.81 0.92 13.26
CA ASP A 29 -7.55 2.07 13.77
C ASP A 29 -8.00 2.98 12.62
N GLN A 30 -8.44 4.18 12.95
CA GLN A 30 -8.94 5.15 11.97
C GLN A 30 -7.90 5.52 10.90
N ASP A 31 -6.61 5.43 11.24
CA ASP A 31 -5.52 6.02 10.46
C ASP A 31 -4.55 4.97 9.91
N SER A 32 -4.54 3.73 10.45
CA SER A 32 -3.56 2.72 10.06
C SER A 32 -3.92 1.28 10.41
N VAL A 33 -3.31 0.34 9.70
CA VAL A 33 -3.15 -1.06 10.10
C VAL A 33 -1.73 -1.33 10.60
N SER A 34 -1.60 -2.14 11.65
CA SER A 34 -0.30 -2.53 12.22
C SER A 34 0.17 -3.89 11.68
N PHE A 35 1.48 -3.99 11.43
CA PHE A 35 2.16 -5.24 11.11
C PHE A 35 3.30 -5.44 12.11
N ALA A 36 2.94 -5.82 13.35
CA ALA A 36 3.93 -5.96 14.42
C ALA A 36 4.75 -7.26 14.23
N PRO A 37 6.04 -7.28 14.61
CA PRO A 37 6.87 -8.48 14.53
C PRO A 37 6.24 -9.67 15.28
N GLY A 38 6.32 -10.87 14.70
CA GLY A 38 5.74 -12.10 15.26
C GLY A 38 4.25 -12.30 15.00
N GLU A 39 3.54 -11.30 14.47
CA GLU A 39 2.14 -11.48 14.06
C GLU A 39 2.04 -12.29 12.77
N LYS A 40 1.00 -13.11 12.64
CA LYS A 40 0.77 -13.98 11.48
C LYS A 40 0.82 -13.23 10.14
N ALA A 41 0.25 -12.02 10.07
CA ALA A 41 0.23 -11.21 8.85
C ALA A 41 1.62 -10.67 8.51
N THR A 42 2.38 -10.26 9.52
CA THR A 42 3.76 -9.79 9.40
C THR A 42 4.69 -10.92 8.95
N GLU A 43 4.60 -12.09 9.57
CA GLU A 43 5.33 -13.28 9.14
C GLU A 43 4.96 -13.71 7.72
N LEU A 44 3.70 -13.56 7.33
CA LEU A 44 3.27 -13.81 5.96
C LEU A 44 3.95 -12.86 4.97
N LEU A 45 4.06 -11.57 5.30
CA LEU A 45 4.75 -10.59 4.47
C LEU A 45 6.26 -10.89 4.34
N PHE A 46 6.92 -11.26 5.43
CA PHE A 46 8.36 -11.53 5.43
C PHE A 46 8.75 -12.84 4.74
N ASN A 47 7.99 -13.91 4.97
CA ASN A 47 8.37 -15.25 4.53
C ASN A 47 7.84 -15.62 3.13
N SER A 48 6.95 -14.80 2.56
CA SER A 48 6.39 -15.08 1.24
C SER A 48 7.35 -14.75 0.10
N LYS A 49 7.27 -15.53 -0.98
CA LYS A 49 8.03 -15.29 -2.20
C LYS A 49 7.79 -13.87 -2.73
N PRO A 50 8.78 -13.24 -3.39
CA PRO A 50 8.59 -11.93 -4.00
C PRO A 50 7.36 -11.91 -4.92
N ASN A 51 6.61 -10.79 -4.89
CA ASN A 51 5.46 -10.56 -5.75
C ASN A 51 4.37 -11.66 -5.69
N SER A 52 4.16 -12.29 -4.53
CA SER A 52 3.14 -13.34 -4.35
C SER A 52 1.88 -12.89 -3.60
N ILE A 53 1.89 -11.71 -3.00
CA ILE A 53 0.78 -11.18 -2.20
C ILE A 53 0.09 -10.04 -2.94
N VAL A 54 -1.25 -10.07 -2.96
CA VAL A 54 -2.08 -8.89 -3.24
C VAL A 54 -2.59 -8.38 -1.90
N MET A 55 -2.23 -7.16 -1.56
CA MET A 55 -2.76 -6.47 -0.39
C MET A 55 -3.91 -5.57 -0.80
N LEU A 56 -4.99 -5.62 -0.02
CA LEU A 56 -6.07 -4.65 -0.07
C LEU A 56 -6.17 -3.97 1.28
N HIS A 57 -6.54 -2.70 1.34
CA HIS A 57 -7.04 -2.05 2.55
C HIS A 57 -8.06 -0.96 2.23
N ASN A 58 -8.89 -0.58 3.20
CA ASN A 58 -9.83 0.52 3.04
C ASN A 58 -9.26 1.84 3.56
N HIS A 59 -9.60 2.95 2.89
CA HIS A 59 -9.36 4.30 3.38
C HIS A 59 -10.68 4.94 3.81
N PRO A 60 -10.94 5.08 5.12
CA PRO A 60 -12.14 5.74 5.63
C PRO A 60 -12.29 7.17 5.11
N GLY A 61 -11.19 7.94 5.13
CA GLY A 61 -11.12 9.36 4.75
C GLY A 61 -11.11 9.67 3.24
N GLN A 62 -11.36 8.69 2.36
CA GLN A 62 -11.36 8.88 0.89
C GLN A 62 -10.03 9.35 0.26
N SER A 63 -8.93 9.30 1.01
CA SER A 63 -7.62 9.74 0.55
C SER A 63 -7.08 8.91 -0.63
N SER A 64 -6.11 9.47 -1.35
CA SER A 64 -5.25 8.68 -2.26
C SER A 64 -4.24 7.86 -1.46
N PHE A 65 -3.31 7.20 -2.15
CA PHE A 65 -2.14 6.60 -1.51
C PHE A 65 -1.44 7.62 -0.59
N SER A 66 -0.97 7.12 0.54
CA SER A 66 -0.14 7.81 1.51
C SER A 66 1.34 7.48 1.31
N LEU A 67 2.23 8.19 2.01
CA LEU A 67 3.64 7.85 2.03
C LEU A 67 3.87 6.49 2.72
N THR A 68 3.08 6.17 3.74
CA THR A 68 3.11 4.87 4.43
C THR A 68 2.76 3.72 3.48
N ASP A 69 1.75 3.92 2.62
CA ASP A 69 1.38 2.93 1.60
C ASP A 69 2.54 2.64 0.65
N LEU A 70 3.23 3.69 0.18
CA LEU A 70 4.39 3.56 -0.69
C LEU A 70 5.53 2.83 0.01
N TYR A 71 5.81 3.16 1.28
CA TYR A 71 6.82 2.46 2.06
C TYR A 71 6.48 0.99 2.23
N LEU A 72 5.25 0.68 2.62
CA LEU A 72 4.78 -0.69 2.77
C LEU A 72 4.95 -1.49 1.46
N PHE A 73 4.53 -0.92 0.33
CA PHE A 73 4.64 -1.54 -0.98
C PHE A 73 6.10 -1.75 -1.45
N ILE A 74 6.98 -0.76 -1.24
CA ILE A 74 8.37 -0.81 -1.70
C ILE A 74 9.22 -1.72 -0.82
N PHE A 75 9.03 -1.66 0.50
CA PHE A 75 9.89 -2.37 1.44
C PHE A 75 9.50 -3.84 1.61
N ASN A 76 8.23 -4.19 1.43
CA ASN A 76 7.80 -5.59 1.41
C ASN A 76 7.98 -6.20 0.02
N ASN A 77 8.96 -7.09 -0.12
CA ASN A 77 9.26 -7.76 -1.38
C ASN A 77 8.11 -8.69 -1.83
N SER A 78 7.36 -9.24 -0.88
CA SER A 78 6.25 -10.16 -1.14
C SER A 78 5.02 -9.51 -1.76
N ILE A 79 4.76 -8.22 -1.49
CA ILE A 79 3.62 -7.49 -2.04
C ILE A 79 3.85 -7.22 -3.53
N LYS A 80 3.03 -7.81 -4.39
CA LYS A 80 2.97 -7.50 -5.83
C LYS A 80 2.12 -6.29 -6.11
N THR A 81 0.94 -6.26 -5.48
CA THR A 81 -0.11 -5.27 -5.75
C THR A 81 -0.66 -4.77 -4.42
N LEU A 82 -0.78 -3.46 -4.28
CA LEU A 82 -1.47 -2.79 -3.19
C LEU A 82 -2.73 -2.13 -3.76
N THR A 83 -3.88 -2.40 -3.15
CA THR A 83 -5.18 -1.85 -3.56
C THR A 83 -5.82 -1.12 -2.40
N ILE A 84 -6.23 0.12 -2.63
CA ILE A 84 -7.06 0.89 -1.70
C ILE A 84 -8.51 0.84 -2.19
N VAL A 85 -9.43 0.59 -1.27
CA VAL A 85 -10.87 0.75 -1.50
C VAL A 85 -11.39 1.87 -0.61
N THR A 86 -11.87 2.96 -1.18
CA THR A 86 -12.48 4.02 -0.37
C THR A 86 -13.87 3.59 0.09
N ASN A 87 -14.38 4.16 1.19
CA ASN A 87 -15.74 3.85 1.66
C ASN A 87 -16.85 4.23 0.64
N LYS A 88 -16.55 5.01 -0.41
CA LYS A 88 -17.47 5.30 -1.53
C LYS A 88 -17.36 4.31 -2.69
N GLY A 89 -16.57 3.25 -2.54
CA GLY A 89 -16.41 2.20 -3.56
C GLY A 89 -15.38 2.53 -4.64
N GLN A 90 -14.66 3.64 -4.55
CA GLN A 90 -13.56 3.93 -5.48
C GLN A 90 -12.39 2.99 -5.20
N THR A 91 -11.79 2.44 -6.25
CA THR A 91 -10.66 1.52 -6.13
C THR A 91 -9.41 2.11 -6.77
N LYS A 92 -8.29 2.07 -6.03
CA LYS A 92 -6.99 2.53 -6.51
C LYS A 92 -6.03 1.37 -6.36
N TYR A 93 -5.21 1.08 -7.37
CA TYR A 93 -4.18 0.06 -7.22
C TYR A 93 -2.84 0.52 -7.73
N LEU A 94 -1.81 -0.12 -7.17
CA LEU A 94 -0.40 0.00 -7.47
C LEU A 94 0.14 -1.42 -7.64
N THR A 95 0.80 -1.73 -8.75
CA THR A 95 1.40 -3.05 -8.97
C THR A 95 2.83 -2.96 -9.49
N LYS A 96 3.71 -3.83 -8.99
CA LYS A 96 5.07 -3.99 -9.49
C LYS A 96 5.03 -4.59 -10.89
N THR A 97 5.85 -4.06 -11.80
CA THR A 97 6.04 -4.61 -13.13
C THR A 97 7.18 -5.63 -13.13
N LYS A 98 7.50 -6.19 -14.31
CA LYS A 98 8.70 -7.00 -14.50
C LYS A 98 10.00 -6.19 -14.35
N GLU A 99 9.95 -4.90 -14.67
CA GLU A 99 11.07 -3.95 -14.58
C GLU A 99 11.21 -3.30 -13.19
N TYR A 100 10.46 -3.77 -12.20
CA TYR A 100 10.47 -3.20 -10.86
C TYR A 100 11.87 -3.30 -10.23
N CYS A 101 12.40 -2.15 -9.81
CA CYS A 101 13.69 -2.04 -9.14
C CYS A 101 13.54 -1.29 -7.81
N LYS A 102 13.69 -2.01 -6.70
CA LYS A 102 13.52 -1.46 -5.34
C LYS A 102 14.44 -0.26 -5.08
N SER A 103 15.71 -0.32 -5.49
CA SER A 103 16.65 0.78 -5.29
C SER A 103 16.23 2.03 -6.06
N THR A 104 15.78 1.89 -7.31
CA THR A 104 15.22 3.00 -8.10
C THR A 104 14.01 3.63 -7.42
N CYS A 105 13.10 2.82 -6.87
CA CYS A 105 11.95 3.32 -6.11
C CYS A 105 12.38 4.10 -4.85
N ILE A 106 13.33 3.55 -4.08
CA ILE A 106 13.86 4.18 -2.88
C ILE A 106 14.54 5.52 -3.22
N ASP A 107 15.33 5.55 -4.29
CA ASP A 107 16.02 6.77 -4.73
C ASP A 107 15.04 7.83 -5.21
N CYS A 108 13.93 7.43 -5.86
CA CYS A 108 12.85 8.34 -6.22
C CYS A 108 12.29 9.02 -4.97
N ILE A 109 11.90 8.25 -3.94
CA ILE A 109 11.36 8.80 -2.69
C ILE A 109 12.40 9.67 -1.97
N LYS A 110 13.66 9.21 -1.86
CA LYS A 110 14.74 9.98 -1.22
C LYS A 110 14.99 11.32 -1.90
N LYS A 111 14.98 11.37 -3.24
CA LYS A 111 15.13 12.63 -3.99
C LYS A 111 14.01 13.63 -3.70
N TYR A 112 12.81 13.15 -3.40
CA TYR A 112 11.70 14.02 -2.95
C TYR A 112 11.83 14.44 -1.49
N ASN A 113 12.24 13.52 -0.60
CA ASN A 113 12.43 13.82 0.82
C ASN A 113 13.60 14.79 1.08
N LYS A 114 14.70 14.71 0.32
CA LYS A 114 15.86 15.62 0.50
C LYS A 114 15.52 17.09 0.28
N ASN A 115 14.46 17.38 -0.47
CA ASN A 115 14.07 18.73 -0.86
C ASN A 115 12.88 19.27 -0.03
N LYS A 116 12.34 18.50 0.91
CA LYS A 116 11.16 18.89 1.70
C LYS A 116 11.22 18.38 3.13
N ASN A 117 10.79 19.22 4.06
CA ASN A 117 10.49 18.79 5.43
C ASN A 117 9.38 17.72 5.37
N ILE A 118 9.57 16.53 5.94
CA ILE A 118 8.62 15.39 5.84
C ILE A 118 7.19 15.80 6.26
N LYS A 119 7.08 16.77 7.19
CA LYS A 119 5.79 17.35 7.63
C LYS A 119 5.02 18.13 6.54
N LYS A 120 5.62 18.39 5.37
CA LYS A 120 5.00 19.08 4.22
C LYS A 120 4.65 18.15 3.06
N PHE A 121 4.83 16.83 3.22
CA PHE A 121 4.48 15.85 2.20
C PHE A 121 2.97 15.80 2.03
N ASN A 122 2.47 16.13 0.84
CA ASN A 122 1.03 16.15 0.57
C ASN A 122 0.66 15.24 -0.61
N HIS A 123 -0.63 15.13 -0.91
CA HIS A 123 -1.11 14.26 -1.98
C HIS A 123 -0.49 14.55 -3.36
N LYS A 124 -0.17 15.81 -3.68
CA LYS A 124 0.48 16.15 -4.96
C LYS A 124 1.89 15.56 -5.07
N ASP A 125 2.60 15.45 -3.94
CA ASP A 125 3.92 14.83 -3.90
C ASP A 125 3.84 13.33 -4.14
N ILE A 126 2.83 12.66 -3.57
CA ILE A 126 2.55 11.25 -3.82
C ILE A 126 2.22 11.02 -5.30
N ASP A 127 1.33 11.81 -5.88
CA ASP A 127 0.95 11.69 -7.30
C ASP A 127 2.17 11.86 -8.22
N MET A 128 3.07 12.78 -7.88
CA MET A 128 4.29 13.01 -8.66
C MET A 128 5.29 11.85 -8.54
N ILE A 129 5.43 11.24 -7.35
CA ILE A 129 6.22 10.01 -7.18
C ILE A 129 5.61 8.88 -8.02
N LEU A 130 4.31 8.64 -7.89
CA LEU A 130 3.60 7.60 -8.65
C LEU A 130 3.81 7.78 -10.15
N LYS A 131 3.66 9.01 -10.66
CA LYS A 131 3.90 9.32 -12.08
C LYS A 131 5.33 9.03 -12.50
N ARG A 132 6.34 9.34 -11.69
CA ARG A 132 7.74 9.05 -12.01
C ARG A 132 8.04 7.56 -12.01
N LEU A 133 7.57 6.83 -11.01
CA LEU A 133 7.75 5.38 -10.93
C LEU A 133 7.02 4.66 -12.08
N TYR A 134 5.88 5.19 -12.52
CA TYR A 134 5.17 4.70 -13.69
C TYR A 134 5.96 4.95 -14.98
N ASN A 135 6.44 6.18 -15.18
CA ASN A 135 7.21 6.56 -16.36
C ASN A 135 8.56 5.81 -16.45
N SER A 136 9.15 5.43 -15.31
CA SER A 136 10.34 4.57 -15.28
C SER A 136 10.03 3.07 -15.45
N GLY A 137 8.79 2.72 -15.77
CA GLY A 137 8.34 1.34 -15.97
C GLY A 137 8.30 0.49 -14.71
N ASN A 138 8.55 1.04 -13.52
CA ASN A 138 8.66 0.25 -12.28
C ASN A 138 7.30 -0.21 -11.75
N ILE A 139 6.25 0.59 -11.99
CA ILE A 139 4.91 0.32 -11.49
C ILE A 139 3.86 0.56 -12.57
N ILE A 140 2.70 -0.07 -12.39
CA ILE A 140 1.43 0.37 -13.00
C ILE A 140 0.54 0.85 -11.86
N TYR A 141 -0.14 1.98 -12.04
CA TYR A 141 -1.16 2.45 -11.11
C TYR A 141 -2.41 2.93 -11.85
N LYS A 142 -3.58 2.78 -11.23
CA LYS A 142 -4.86 3.25 -11.79
C LYS A 142 -5.83 3.62 -10.68
N VAL A 143 -6.65 4.64 -10.95
CA VAL A 143 -7.81 5.03 -10.15
C VAL A 143 -9.05 4.62 -10.95
N ARG A 144 -9.95 3.84 -10.35
CA ARG A 144 -11.22 3.37 -10.93
C ARG A 144 -12.38 3.74 -10.02
#